data_AF-A0A529LG02-F1
#
_entry.id   AF-A0A529LG02-F1
#
_cell.length_a   1.000
_cell.length_b   1.000
_cell.length_c   1.000
_cell.angle_alpha   90.00
_cell.angle_beta   90.00
_cell.angle_gamma   90.00
#
_symmetry.space_group_name_H-M   'P 1'
#
loop_
_entity.id
_entity.type
_entity.pdbx_description
1 polymer ?
#
loop_
_entity_poly.entity_id
_entity_poly.type
_entity_poly.pdbx_seq_one_letter_code
_entity_poly.pdbx_strand_id
1 'polypeptide(L)'
;INTVLIDRNAFHYARLAEHVQWGSEAAQTKLQNMTLNFQQTAGLDAGSAAISKLSGMVQQQAALLSFMDVFMMLTVLFASLGFFVLFINKPAQQGGGGGGGH
;
A
#
# COMPACT_ATOMS: atom_id res chain seq x y z
N ILE A 1 -6.95 8.22 -8.89
CA ILE A 1 -6.03 7.14 -8.45
C ILE A 1 -4.68 7.67 -8.01
N ASN A 2 -3.98 8.49 -8.81
CA ASN A 2 -2.66 9.03 -8.43
C ASN A 2 -2.71 9.81 -7.09
N THR A 3 -3.73 10.65 -6.89
CA THR A 3 -3.93 11.39 -5.62
C THR A 3 -4.09 10.46 -4.41
N VAL A 4 -4.94 9.42 -4.50
CA VAL A 4 -5.14 8.46 -3.41
C VAL A 4 -3.86 7.70 -3.07
N LEU A 5 -3.07 7.33 -4.09
CA LEU A 5 -1.79 6.67 -3.89
C LEU A 5 -0.80 7.58 -3.16
N ILE A 6 -0.73 8.86 -3.55
CA ILE A 6 0.14 9.86 -2.92
C ILE A 6 -0.27 10.11 -1.46
N ASP A 7 -1.57 10.26 -1.19
CA ASP A 7 -2.08 10.52 0.15
C ASP A 7 -1.84 9.33 1.10
N ARG A 8 -2.06 8.10 0.61
CA ARG A 8 -1.71 6.88 1.37
C ARG A 8 -0.21 6.78 1.62
N ASN A 9 0.61 7.15 0.64
CA ASN A 9 2.07 7.12 0.81
C ASN A 9 2.53 8.10 1.88
N ALA A 10 2.06 9.34 1.83
CA ALA A 10 2.35 10.32 2.86
C ALA A 10 1.89 9.87 4.26
N PHE A 11 0.69 9.27 4.36
CA PHE A 11 0.17 8.72 5.61
C PHE A 11 1.06 7.60 6.17
N HIS A 12 1.37 6.59 5.35
CA HIS A 12 2.21 5.46 5.77
C HIS A 12 3.64 5.92 6.10
N TYR A 13 4.21 6.83 5.32
CA TYR A 13 5.51 7.42 5.60
C TYR A 13 5.54 8.11 6.97
N ALA A 14 4.57 8.99 7.24
CA ALA A 14 4.48 9.70 8.52
C ALA A 14 4.35 8.71 9.69
N ARG A 15 3.53 7.68 9.53
CA ARG A 15 3.32 6.69 10.58
C ARG A 15 4.57 5.84 10.83
N LEU A 16 5.25 5.37 9.78
CA LEU A 16 6.49 4.60 9.92
C LEU A 16 7.62 5.47 10.50
N ALA A 17 7.75 6.71 10.04
CA ALA A 17 8.76 7.65 10.54
C ALA A 17 8.57 7.95 12.03
N GLU A 18 7.33 8.14 12.49
CA GLU A 18 7.01 8.32 13.91
C GLU A 18 7.45 7.12 14.76
N HIS A 19 7.19 5.88 14.32
CA HIS A 19 7.63 4.66 15.01
C HIS A 19 9.15 4.48 15.04
N VAL A 20 9.86 5.01 14.03
CA VAL A 20 11.32 4.96 13.96
C VAL A 20 11.95 6.08 14.83
N GLN A 21 11.30 7.23 14.94
CA GLN A 21 11.77 8.43 15.67
C GLN A 21 11.47 8.38 17.18
N TRP A 22 10.30 7.90 17.60
CA TRP A 22 9.87 7.93 19.00
C TRP A 22 10.14 6.60 19.72
N GLY A 23 10.97 6.64 20.77
CA GLY A 23 11.06 5.60 21.81
C GLY A 23 11.56 4.21 21.38
N SER A 24 11.92 4.03 20.11
CA SER A 24 12.34 2.73 19.59
C SER A 24 13.81 2.45 19.92
N GLU A 25 14.06 1.83 21.07
CA GLU A 25 15.37 1.24 21.38
C GLU A 25 15.83 0.33 20.24
N ALA A 26 14.92 -0.43 19.64
CA ALA A 26 15.19 -1.29 18.49
C ALA A 26 15.69 -0.51 17.26
N ALA A 27 15.14 0.67 16.96
CA ALA A 27 15.62 1.52 15.86
C ALA A 27 16.99 2.09 16.16
N GLN A 28 17.26 2.50 17.41
CA GLN A 28 18.57 2.98 17.83
C GLN A 28 19.64 1.87 17.77
N THR A 29 19.33 0.67 18.26
CA THR A 29 20.21 -0.50 18.16
C THR A 29 20.46 -0.86 16.69
N LYS A 30 19.43 -0.82 15.84
CA LYS A 30 19.59 -1.09 14.40
C LYS A 30 20.45 -0.03 13.72
N LEU A 31 20.28 1.26 14.05
CA LEU A 31 21.12 2.35 13.55
C LEU A 31 22.57 2.21 14.01
N GLN A 32 22.81 1.89 15.29
CA GLN A 32 24.16 1.65 15.79
C GLN A 32 24.82 0.48 15.06
N ASN A 33 24.14 -0.66 14.93
CA ASN A 33 24.67 -1.81 14.21
C ASN A 33 24.97 -1.49 12.74
N MET A 34 24.09 -0.74 12.08
CA MET A 34 24.29 -0.32 10.68
C MET A 34 25.46 0.67 10.55
N THR A 35 25.60 1.58 11.51
CA THR A 35 26.72 2.53 11.57
C THR A 35 28.03 1.80 11.80
N LEU A 36 28.09 0.83 12.72
CA LEU A 36 29.27 0.00 12.96
C LEU A 36 29.67 -0.80 11.71
N ASN A 37 28.70 -1.37 11.00
CA ASN A 37 28.96 -2.11 9.76
C ASN A 37 29.47 -1.20 8.63
N PHE A 38 28.92 0.01 8.51
CA PHE A 38 29.39 1.01 7.56
C PHE A 38 30.72 1.63 7.95
N GLN A 39 31.05 1.75 9.24
CA GLN A 39 32.39 2.16 9.67
C GLN A 39 33.46 1.17 9.23
N GLN A 40 33.14 -0.13 9.24
CA GLN A 40 34.06 -1.18 8.78
C GLN A 40 34.26 -1.20 7.26
N THR A 41 33.31 -0.66 6.48
CA THR A 41 33.26 -0.86 5.01
C THR A 41 33.36 0.44 4.20
N ALA A 42 32.95 1.59 4.74
CA ALA A 42 32.69 2.82 3.97
C ALA A 42 33.47 4.07 4.41
N GLY A 43 34.24 4.05 5.51
CA GLY A 43 35.02 5.21 5.96
C GLY A 43 34.18 6.36 6.55
N LEU A 44 34.69 7.60 6.45
CA LEU A 44 34.40 8.81 7.28
C LEU A 44 32.94 9.31 7.41
N ASP A 45 31.93 8.67 6.82
CA ASP A 45 30.53 9.11 6.95
C ASP A 45 29.50 7.97 7.12
N ALA A 46 29.87 6.98 7.94
CA ALA A 46 29.02 5.83 8.23
C ALA A 46 27.67 6.19 8.90
N GLY A 47 27.64 7.27 9.69
CA GLY A 47 26.42 7.72 10.38
C GLY A 47 25.37 8.27 9.41
N SER A 48 25.77 9.18 8.51
CA SER A 48 24.87 9.70 7.47
C SER A 48 24.40 8.59 6.52
N ALA A 49 25.31 7.67 6.16
CA ALA A 49 24.97 6.51 5.33
C ALA A 49 23.91 5.61 6.00
N ALA A 50 24.04 5.34 7.30
CA ALA A 50 23.07 4.56 8.06
C ALA A 50 21.69 5.24 8.12
N ILE A 51 21.67 6.55 8.39
CA ILE A 51 20.43 7.34 8.43
C ILE A 51 19.76 7.38 7.05
N SER A 52 20.53 7.64 5.99
CA SER A 52 20.04 7.66 4.61
C SER A 52 19.45 6.30 4.21
N LYS A 53 20.13 5.20 4.54
CA LYS A 53 19.62 3.85 4.29
C LYS A 53 18.33 3.57 5.03
N LEU A 54 18.24 3.98 6.31
CA LEU A 54 17.03 3.81 7.11
C LEU A 54 15.85 4.61 6.53
N SER A 55 16.08 5.87 6.17
CA SER A 55 15.09 6.73 5.51
C SER A 55 14.60 6.12 4.20
N GLY A 56 15.51 5.60 3.37
CA GLY A 56 15.16 4.90 2.14
C GLY A 56 14.30 3.65 2.37
N MET A 57 14.55 2.88 3.43
CA MET A 57 13.71 1.73 3.79
C MET A 57 12.29 2.15 4.18
N VAL A 58 12.16 3.23 4.97
CA VAL A 58 10.85 3.77 5.37
C VAL A 58 10.05 4.21 4.13
N GLN A 59 10.68 4.91 3.19
CA GLN A 59 10.05 5.33 1.94
C GLN A 59 9.59 4.13 1.10
N GLN A 60 10.43 3.09 0.97
CA GLN A 60 10.07 1.88 0.23
C GLN A 60 8.88 1.14 0.85
N GLN A 61 8.86 1.01 2.19
CA GLN A 61 7.74 0.39 2.88
C GLN A 61 6.46 1.19 2.75
N ALA A 62 6.52 2.52 2.89
CA ALA A 62 5.36 3.39 2.70
C ALA A 62 4.77 3.25 1.28
N ALA A 63 5.63 3.17 0.25
CA ALA A 63 5.20 2.94 -1.12
C ALA A 63 4.50 1.59 -1.30
N LEU A 64 5.06 0.52 -0.73
CA LEU A 64 4.47 -0.83 -0.80
C LEU A 64 3.09 -0.88 -0.13
N LEU A 65 2.98 -0.35 1.09
CA LEU A 65 1.70 -0.32 1.83
C LEU A 65 0.63 0.46 1.07
N SER A 66 1.01 1.59 0.47
CA SER A 66 0.08 2.42 -0.32
C SER A 66 -0.40 1.72 -1.58
N PHE A 67 0.50 0.99 -2.24
CA PHE A 67 0.13 0.17 -3.38
C PHE A 67 -0.85 -0.94 -2.99
N MET A 68 -0.60 -1.62 -1.86
CA MET A 68 -1.49 -2.63 -1.32
C MET A 68 -2.88 -2.06 -0.98
N ASP A 69 -2.94 -0.88 -0.36
CA ASP A 69 -4.21 -0.21 -0.04
C ASP A 69 -5.04 0.11 -1.29
N VAL A 70 -4.40 0.64 -2.34
CA VAL A 70 -5.09 0.95 -3.61
C VAL A 70 -5.59 -0.34 -4.28
N PHE A 71 -4.77 -1.40 -4.29
CA PHE A 71 -5.17 -2.68 -4.86
C PHE A 71 -6.35 -3.31 -4.09
N MET A 72 -6.30 -3.28 -2.76
CA MET A 72 -7.41 -3.77 -1.92
C MET A 72 -8.69 -2.95 -2.15
N MET A 73 -8.59 -1.63 -2.27
CA MET A 73 -9.73 -0.77 -2.58
C MET A 73 -10.39 -1.15 -3.92
N LEU A 74 -9.59 -1.40 -4.96
CA LEU A 74 -10.11 -1.87 -6.25
C LEU A 74 -10.68 -3.28 -6.17
N THR A 75 -10.04 -4.17 -5.40
CA THR A 75 -10.52 -5.54 -5.19
C THR A 75 -11.89 -5.54 -4.52
N VAL A 76 -12.08 -4.75 -3.46
CA VAL A 76 -13.37 -4.59 -2.77
C VAL A 76 -14.41 -3.97 -3.70
N LEU A 77 -14.03 -2.97 -4.49
CA LEU A 77 -14.94 -2.37 -5.48
C LEU A 77 -15.46 -3.42 -6.46
N PHE A 78 -14.57 -4.19 -7.10
CA PHE A 78 -14.99 -5.21 -8.06
C PHE A 78 -15.73 -6.38 -7.40
N ALA A 79 -15.33 -6.80 -6.20
CA ALA A 79 -16.04 -7.82 -5.44
C ALA A 79 -17.47 -7.36 -5.10
N SER A 80 -17.65 -6.09 -4.72
CA SER A 80 -18.97 -5.51 -4.43
C SER A 80 -19.85 -5.43 -5.67
N LEU A 81 -19.29 -5.06 -6.83
CA LEU A 81 -20.01 -5.08 -8.11
C LEU A 81 -20.42 -6.50 -8.49
N GLY A 82 -19.51 -7.47 -8.37
CA GLY A 82 -19.81 -8.88 -8.61
C GLY A 82 -20.90 -9.41 -7.67
N PHE A 83 -20.87 -9.00 -6.41
CA PHE A 83 -21.93 -9.31 -5.44
C PHE A 83 -23.28 -8.72 -5.86
N PHE A 84 -23.34 -7.46 -6.30
CA PHE A 84 -24.57 -6.84 -6.77
C PHE A 84 -25.12 -7.47 -8.06
N VAL A 85 -24.26 -7.99 -8.94
CA VAL A 85 -24.69 -8.75 -10.13
C VAL A 85 -25.53 -9.97 -9.75
N LEU A 86 -25.28 -10.60 -8.60
CA LEU A 86 -26.11 -11.73 -8.13
C LEU A 86 -27.56 -11.33 -7.83
N PHE A 87 -27.81 -10.05 -7.55
CA PHE A 87 -29.16 -9.50 -7.29
C PHE A 87 -29.82 -8.91 -8.54
N ILE A 88 -29.12 -8.86 -9.68
CA ILE A 88 -29.74 -8.46 -10.95
C ILE A 88 -30.67 -9.60 -11.39
N ASN A 89 -31.97 -9.33 -11.34
CA ASN A 89 -32.96 -10.21 -11.90
C ASN A 89 -32.82 -10.24 -13.42
N LYS A 90 -32.76 -11.45 -13.98
CA LYS A 90 -32.82 -11.67 -15.42
C LYS A 90 -34.11 -11.01 -15.93
N PRO A 91 -34.05 -10.03 -16.86
CA PRO A 91 -35.27 -9.44 -17.39
C PRO A 91 -36.14 -10.56 -17.95
N ALA A 92 -37.44 -10.50 -17.63
CA ALA A 92 -38.41 -11.46 -18.13
C ALA A 92 -38.19 -11.56 -19.64
N GLN A 93 -37.85 -12.76 -20.10
CA GLN A 93 -37.72 -13.07 -21.51
C GLN A 93 -39.04 -12.63 -22.13
N GLN A 94 -39.02 -11.54 -22.89
CA GLN A 94 -40.23 -11.00 -23.48
C GLN A 94 -40.83 -12.14 -24.28
N GLY A 95 -41.96 -12.64 -23.80
CA GLY A 95 -42.65 -13.77 -24.37
C GLY A 95 -43.06 -13.40 -25.79
N GLY A 96 -42.21 -13.72 -26.76
CA GLY A 96 -42.56 -13.78 -28.17
C GLY A 96 -43.31 -15.08 -28.42
N GLY A 97 -44.45 -15.24 -27.75
CA GLY A 97 -45.39 -16.33 -27.97
C GLY A 97 -46.79 -15.74 -28.03
N GLY A 98 -47.31 -15.56 -29.23
CA GLY A 98 -48.73 -15.24 -29.44
C GLY A 98 -49.00 -14.40 -30.68
N GLY A 99 -49.28 -15.07 -31.80
CA GLY A 99 -49.79 -14.45 -33.02
C GLY A 99 -50.05 -15.48 -34.11
N GLY A 100 -50.99 -16.39 -33.87
CA GLY A 100 -51.58 -17.19 -34.96
C GLY A 100 -52.46 -16.31 -35.85
N GLY A 101 -52.49 -16.62 -37.14
CA GLY A 101 -53.35 -15.91 -38.10
C GLY A 101 -53.13 -16.33 -39.56
N HIS A 102 -53.81 -17.42 -39.93
CA HIS A 102 -54.21 -17.90 -41.26
C HIS A 102 -53.11 -18.32 -42.25
#